data_AF-A0A5C3NYP2-F1
#
_entry.id   AF-A0A5C3NYP2-F1
#
_cell.length_a   1.000
_cell.length_b   1.000
_cell.length_c   1.000
_cell.angle_alpha   90.00
_cell.angle_beta   90.00
_cell.angle_gamma   90.00
#
_symmetry.space_group_name_H-M   'P 1'
#
loop_
_entity.id
_entity.type
_entity.pdbx_description
1 polymer ?
#
loop_
_entity_poly.entity_id
_entity_poly.type
_entity_poly.pdbx_seq_one_letter_code
_entity_poly.pdbx_strand_id
1 'polypeptide(L)'
;DAMYDAAFQVNAMSDDEDEYPDGQVPAGKPTRYCSRVPDWRSQQLQDVYTAVDARPDTKPDRAAQMRERFHGEPKTNAKPPKAKVLKNRVRVWMIRPELLEDGKNADWLEERRVARNGIAWGDAEDPVEEEPAKRKESTQGGRKVKHVRVDTSGVDAARVRVSEITNGIDPELIFMQL
;
A
#
# COMPACT_ATOMS: atom_id res chain seq x y z
N ASP A 1 11.18 10.06 -15.54
CA ASP A 1 12.64 9.88 -15.54
C ASP A 1 12.92 8.66 -14.69
N ALA A 2 13.56 7.64 -15.26
CA ALA A 2 13.77 6.34 -14.63
C ALA A 2 14.53 6.45 -13.29
N MET A 3 15.29 7.52 -13.11
CA MET A 3 16.01 7.85 -11.88
C MET A 3 15.09 7.95 -10.64
N TYR A 4 13.83 8.39 -10.84
CA TYR A 4 12.85 8.60 -9.76
C TYR A 4 11.80 7.49 -9.65
N ASP A 5 11.83 6.47 -10.51
CA ASP A 5 10.81 5.40 -10.53
C ASP A 5 10.67 4.71 -9.17
N ALA A 6 11.77 4.62 -8.43
CA ALA A 6 11.78 4.01 -7.11
C ALA A 6 10.89 4.75 -6.09
N ALA A 7 10.61 6.04 -6.27
CA ALA A 7 9.74 6.82 -5.38
C ALA A 7 8.27 6.35 -5.46
N PHE A 8 7.85 5.83 -6.61
CA PHE A 8 6.48 5.41 -6.86
C PHE A 8 6.24 3.93 -6.51
N GLN A 9 7.12 3.34 -5.69
CA GLN A 9 6.95 1.97 -5.20
C GLN A 9 5.90 1.91 -4.09
N VAL A 10 5.11 0.82 -4.07
CA VAL A 10 3.98 0.63 -3.12
C VAL A 10 4.39 0.85 -1.65
N ASN A 11 5.62 0.48 -1.29
CA ASN A 11 6.12 0.64 0.08
C ASN A 11 6.50 2.07 0.45
N ALA A 12 6.78 2.93 -0.54
CA ALA A 12 7.24 4.30 -0.32
C ALA A 12 6.09 5.33 -0.27
N MET A 13 4.87 4.93 -0.65
CA MET A 13 3.77 5.84 -0.98
C MET A 13 2.72 6.09 0.12
N SER A 14 2.57 5.24 1.14
CA SER A 14 1.47 5.43 2.10
C SER A 14 1.91 6.20 3.35
N ASP A 15 1.52 7.47 3.42
CA ASP A 15 1.56 8.30 4.64
C ASP A 15 0.25 8.26 5.43
N ASP A 16 -0.80 7.68 4.84
CA ASP A 16 -2.14 7.66 5.41
C ASP A 16 -2.19 6.65 6.56
N GLU A 17 -2.44 7.16 7.76
CA GLU A 17 -2.77 6.40 8.96
C GLU A 17 -4.26 6.58 9.28
N ASP A 18 -4.91 5.51 9.74
CA ASP A 18 -6.30 5.51 10.18
C ASP A 18 -6.41 6.08 11.59
N GLU A 19 -7.17 7.17 11.76
CA GLU A 19 -7.49 7.69 13.09
C GLU A 19 -8.81 7.07 13.59
N TYR A 20 -8.72 6.34 14.70
CA TYR A 20 -9.88 5.77 15.39
C TYR A 20 -10.30 6.67 16.56
N PRO A 21 -11.60 6.72 16.90
CA PRO A 21 -12.04 7.30 18.17
C PRO A 21 -11.30 6.67 19.35
N ASP A 22 -11.03 7.47 20.38
CA ASP A 22 -10.33 7.01 21.58
C ASP A 22 -11.05 5.81 22.20
N GLY A 23 -10.31 4.74 22.48
CA GLY A 23 -10.85 3.46 22.97
C GLY A 23 -11.37 2.47 21.92
N GLN A 24 -11.30 2.76 20.61
CA GLN A 24 -11.71 1.85 19.53
C GLN A 24 -10.55 1.39 18.62
N VAL A 25 -9.51 0.78 19.20
CA VAL A 25 -8.48 0.08 18.38
C VAL A 25 -8.45 -1.42 18.73
N PRO A 26 -8.74 -2.35 17.79
CA PRO A 26 -9.43 -2.22 16.51
C PRO A 26 -10.89 -2.71 16.62
N ALA A 27 -11.84 -1.79 16.76
CA ALA A 27 -13.27 -2.09 16.65
C ALA A 27 -14.07 -0.84 16.24
N GLY A 28 -13.91 -0.39 14.99
CA GLY A 28 -14.63 0.78 14.46
C GLY A 28 -14.25 1.11 13.01
N LYS A 29 -15.05 1.98 12.37
CA LYS A 29 -14.65 2.64 11.11
C LYS A 29 -13.73 3.81 11.45
N PRO A 30 -12.64 4.05 10.70
CA PRO A 30 -11.79 5.22 10.92
C PRO A 30 -12.60 6.51 10.73
N THR A 31 -12.40 7.45 11.65
CA THR A 31 -13.12 8.73 11.67
C THR A 31 -12.50 9.71 10.70
N ARG A 32 -11.17 9.68 10.58
CA ARG A 32 -10.37 10.57 9.72
C ARG A 32 -9.13 9.85 9.18
N TYR A 33 -8.58 10.40 8.10
CA TYR A 33 -7.32 9.96 7.53
C TYR A 33 -6.25 10.99 7.85
N CYS A 34 -5.19 10.57 8.54
CA CYS A 34 -4.06 11.41 8.93
C CYS A 34 -2.87 11.06 8.06
N SER A 35 -2.42 12.00 7.22
CA SER A 35 -1.19 11.84 6.45
C SER A 35 -0.01 12.29 7.31
N ARG A 36 0.86 11.36 7.71
CA ARG A 36 2.06 11.65 8.53
C ARG A 36 3.32 11.31 7.78
N VAL A 37 4.06 12.34 7.36
CA VAL A 37 5.34 12.15 6.68
C VAL A 37 6.37 11.56 7.65
N PRO A 38 7.06 10.47 7.28
CA PRO A 38 8.16 9.92 8.09
C PRO A 38 9.36 10.87 8.12
N ASP A 39 10.00 10.97 9.28
CA ASP A 39 11.20 11.81 9.48
C ASP A 39 12.42 11.36 8.66
N TRP A 40 12.45 10.11 8.21
CA TRP A 40 13.56 9.60 7.40
C TRP A 40 13.60 10.11 5.96
N ARG A 41 12.49 10.67 5.44
CA ARG A 41 12.44 11.08 4.03
C ARG A 41 13.33 12.28 3.74
N SER A 42 14.08 12.19 2.64
CA SER A 42 14.86 13.29 2.10
C SER A 42 13.95 14.41 1.61
N GLN A 43 14.45 15.65 1.62
CA GLN A 43 13.75 16.79 1.06
C GLN A 43 13.44 16.57 -0.43
N GLN A 44 14.38 15.96 -1.16
CA GLN A 44 14.20 15.67 -2.58
C GLN A 44 13.03 14.71 -2.85
N LEU A 45 12.82 13.69 -2.01
CA LEU A 45 11.65 12.82 -2.13
C LEU A 45 10.35 13.58 -1.82
N GLN A 46 10.38 14.46 -0.82
CA GLN A 46 9.22 15.29 -0.48
C GLN A 46 8.84 16.21 -1.63
N ASP A 47 9.82 16.84 -2.29
CA ASP A 47 9.60 17.72 -3.43
C ASP A 47 8.96 16.98 -4.61
N VAL A 48 9.36 15.72 -4.86
CA VAL A 48 8.74 14.85 -5.87
C VAL A 48 7.27 14.63 -5.57
N TYR A 49 6.91 14.28 -4.33
CA TYR A 49 5.51 14.07 -3.96
C TYR A 49 4.69 15.35 -4.00
N THR A 50 5.21 16.46 -3.46
CA THR A 50 4.54 17.76 -3.55
C THR A 50 4.30 18.18 -5.00
N ALA A 51 5.25 17.93 -5.91
CA ALA A 51 5.08 18.22 -7.33
C ALA A 51 4.05 17.31 -8.02
N VAL A 52 3.83 16.09 -7.51
CA VAL A 52 2.81 15.16 -8.00
C VAL A 52 1.43 15.56 -7.49
N ASP A 53 1.31 15.85 -6.19
CA ASP A 53 0.06 16.26 -5.54
C ASP A 53 -0.45 17.61 -6.02
N ALA A 54 0.45 18.52 -6.41
CA ALA A 54 0.08 19.81 -6.99
C ALA A 54 -0.56 19.68 -8.39
N ARG A 55 -0.50 18.51 -9.04
CA ARG A 55 -1.11 18.29 -10.35
C ARG A 55 -2.60 18.04 -10.19
N PRO A 56 -3.47 18.91 -10.75
CA PRO A 56 -4.90 18.69 -10.68
C PRO A 56 -5.29 17.41 -11.43
N ASP A 57 -6.10 16.57 -10.80
CA ASP A 57 -6.67 15.40 -11.45
C ASP A 57 -7.65 15.83 -12.55
N THR A 58 -7.46 15.31 -13.75
CA THR A 58 -8.30 15.58 -14.91
C THR A 58 -9.67 14.91 -14.83
N LYS A 59 -9.84 13.87 -14.00
CA LYS A 59 -11.11 13.15 -13.80
C LYS A 59 -11.34 12.85 -12.32
N PRO A 60 -11.62 13.87 -11.51
CA PRO A 60 -11.75 13.70 -10.07
C PRO A 60 -12.93 12.80 -9.71
N ASP A 61 -12.67 11.73 -8.93
CA ASP A 61 -13.73 10.99 -8.26
C ASP A 61 -14.28 11.82 -7.09
N ARG A 62 -15.42 12.46 -7.34
CA ARG A 62 -16.09 13.34 -6.36
C ARG A 62 -16.49 12.61 -5.08
N ALA A 63 -16.70 11.29 -5.11
CA ALA A 63 -17.01 10.51 -3.91
C ALA A 63 -15.77 10.30 -3.02
N ALA A 64 -14.58 10.18 -3.62
CA ALA A 64 -13.32 10.04 -2.90
C ALA A 64 -12.79 11.38 -2.35
N GLN A 65 -13.14 12.51 -2.99
CA GLN A 65 -12.76 13.86 -2.54
C GLN A 65 -13.35 14.26 -1.19
N MET A 66 -14.43 13.62 -0.75
CA MET A 66 -15.21 14.07 0.42
C MET A 66 -14.61 13.67 1.78
N ARG A 67 -13.51 12.92 1.79
CA ARG A 67 -12.85 12.49 3.04
C ARG A 67 -11.81 13.52 3.44
N GLU A 68 -12.05 14.17 4.58
CA GLU A 68 -11.11 15.08 5.21
C GLU A 68 -9.79 14.35 5.49
N ARG A 69 -8.75 14.71 4.74
CA ARG A 69 -7.37 14.30 4.99
C ARG A 69 -6.66 15.46 5.65
N PHE A 70 -6.06 15.24 6.79
CA PHE A 70 -5.25 16.25 7.47
C PHE A 70 -3.78 15.82 7.48
N HIS A 71 -2.88 16.79 7.35
CA HIS A 71 -1.46 16.55 7.53
C HIS A 71 -1.14 16.58 9.03
N GLY A 72 -0.75 15.43 9.57
CA GLY A 72 -0.33 15.29 10.96
C GLY A 72 1.15 15.61 11.16
N GLU A 73 1.59 15.67 12.42
CA GLU A 73 3.00 15.85 12.75
C GLU A 73 3.86 14.73 12.14
N PRO A 74 5.10 15.04 11.71
CA PRO A 74 6.02 14.03 11.20
C PRO A 74 6.17 12.86 12.16
N LYS A 75 6.36 11.67 11.61
CA LYS A 75 6.56 10.47 12.41
C LYS A 75 8.02 10.41 12.85
N THR A 76 8.28 10.80 14.10
CA THR A 76 9.61 10.76 14.71
C THR A 76 10.05 9.32 14.98
N ASN A 77 11.32 9.00 14.73
CA ASN A 77 11.94 7.68 14.86
C ASN A 77 11.29 6.60 13.97
N ALA A 78 10.70 6.98 12.84
CA ALA A 78 10.15 6.02 11.91
C ALA A 78 11.28 5.26 11.20
N LYS A 79 11.18 3.94 11.11
CA LYS A 79 12.11 3.13 10.31
C LYS A 79 11.57 2.96 8.90
N PRO A 80 12.41 3.02 7.85
CA PRO A 80 11.99 2.68 6.51
C PRO A 80 11.45 1.23 6.46
N PRO A 81 10.46 0.94 5.59
CA PRO A 81 9.86 -0.39 5.51
C PRO A 81 10.90 -1.45 5.11
N LYS A 82 10.78 -2.64 5.71
CA LYS A 82 11.65 -3.77 5.38
C LYS A 82 11.10 -4.49 4.15
N ALA A 83 11.93 -4.64 3.11
CA ALA A 83 11.52 -5.29 1.88
C ALA A 83 12.48 -6.41 1.47
N LYS A 84 11.90 -7.58 1.16
CA LYS A 84 12.67 -8.75 0.73
C LYS A 84 13.25 -8.53 -0.67
N VAL A 85 12.44 -8.00 -1.57
CA VAL A 85 12.78 -7.76 -2.98
C VAL A 85 13.35 -6.35 -3.14
N LEU A 86 14.42 -6.22 -3.92
CA LEU A 86 15.10 -4.95 -4.16
C LEU A 86 14.18 -3.88 -4.75
N LYS A 87 13.28 -4.27 -5.66
CA LYS A 87 12.29 -3.40 -6.31
C LYS A 87 11.31 -2.71 -5.36
N ASN A 88 11.29 -3.10 -4.08
CA ASN A 88 10.41 -2.56 -3.05
C ASN A 88 11.20 -1.93 -1.88
N ARG A 89 12.54 -1.87 -2.00
CA ARG A 89 13.43 -1.25 -1.00
C ARG A 89 13.60 0.23 -1.31
N VAL A 90 13.62 1.02 -0.24
CA VAL A 90 13.89 2.46 -0.30
C VAL A 90 15.32 2.68 -0.78
N ARG A 91 15.54 3.70 -1.61
CA ARG A 91 16.87 4.05 -2.13
C ARG A 91 17.58 5.04 -1.21
N VAL A 92 18.91 5.06 -1.18
CA VAL A 92 19.70 6.01 -0.37
C VAL A 92 19.28 7.47 -0.60
N TRP A 93 19.01 7.89 -1.84
CA TRP A 93 18.61 9.27 -2.15
C TRP A 93 17.27 9.68 -1.53
N MET A 94 16.41 8.71 -1.21
CA MET A 94 15.11 8.93 -0.57
C MET A 94 15.24 9.22 0.92
N ILE A 95 16.42 9.04 1.48
CA ILE A 95 16.68 9.13 2.91
C ILE A 95 17.50 10.38 3.17
N ARG A 96 17.24 11.05 4.28
CA ARG A 96 18.07 12.17 4.71
C ARG A 96 19.52 11.70 4.89
N PRO A 97 20.51 12.36 4.27
CA PRO A 97 21.90 11.94 4.36
C PRO A 97 22.39 11.89 5.81
N GLU A 98 21.94 12.84 6.63
CA GLU A 98 22.22 12.93 8.07
C GLU A 98 21.92 11.62 8.83
N LEU A 99 20.87 10.90 8.43
CA LEU A 99 20.47 9.66 9.10
C LEU A 99 21.34 8.47 8.72
N LEU A 100 22.01 8.53 7.57
CA LEU A 100 22.91 7.49 7.07
C LEU A 100 24.37 7.77 7.46
N GLU A 101 24.79 9.04 7.47
CA GLU A 101 26.15 9.47 7.80
C GLU A 101 26.48 9.34 9.29
N ASP A 102 25.49 9.55 10.17
CA ASP A 102 25.68 9.50 11.63
C ASP A 102 26.04 8.09 12.18
N GLY A 103 26.07 7.06 11.33
CA GLY A 103 26.33 5.66 11.73
C GLY A 103 25.25 5.02 12.61
N LYS A 104 24.34 5.82 13.19
CA LYS A 104 23.20 5.40 14.03
C LYS A 104 22.25 4.44 13.32
N ASN A 105 22.20 4.48 11.99
CA ASN A 105 21.30 3.68 11.17
C ASN A 105 22.03 2.88 10.07
N ALA A 106 23.31 2.55 10.27
CA ALA A 106 24.04 1.68 9.34
C ALA A 106 23.30 0.35 9.09
N ASP A 107 22.61 -0.15 10.12
CA ASP A 107 21.73 -1.32 10.10
C ASP A 107 20.66 -1.27 9.00
N TRP A 108 20.27 -0.09 8.50
CA TRP A 108 19.22 0.00 7.49
C TRP A 108 19.64 -0.57 6.13
N LEU A 109 20.93 -0.48 5.79
CA LEU A 109 21.50 -1.13 4.62
C LEU A 109 21.59 -2.64 4.83
N GLU A 110 22.00 -3.08 6.03
CA GLU A 110 22.16 -4.49 6.37
C GLU A 110 20.81 -5.23 6.54
N GLU A 111 19.83 -4.58 7.15
CA GLU A 111 18.49 -5.13 7.41
C GLU A 111 17.59 -5.19 6.16
N ARG A 112 18.11 -4.87 4.97
CA ARG A 112 17.35 -4.85 3.71
C ARG A 112 16.19 -3.86 3.72
N ARG A 113 16.38 -2.71 4.39
CA ARG A 113 15.43 -1.59 4.35
C ARG A 113 15.80 -0.63 3.23
N VAL A 114 17.10 -0.41 3.06
CA VAL A 114 17.67 0.58 2.15
C VAL A 114 18.58 -0.11 1.14
N ALA A 115 18.54 0.37 -0.10
CA ALA A 115 19.40 -0.07 -1.18
C ALA A 115 20.15 1.13 -1.77
N ARG A 116 21.32 0.86 -2.35
CA ARG A 116 22.10 1.86 -3.10
C ARG A 116 21.31 2.40 -4.31
N ASN A 117 21.72 3.57 -4.81
CA ASN A 117 20.96 4.34 -5.80
C ASN A 117 21.18 3.86 -7.24
N GLY A 118 22.24 3.08 -7.48
CA GLY A 118 22.53 2.48 -8.78
C GLY A 118 23.15 3.48 -9.77
N ILE A 119 23.39 3.01 -10.99
CA ILE A 119 24.16 3.70 -12.03
C ILE A 119 23.49 5.02 -12.43
N ALA A 120 22.16 5.07 -12.41
CA ALA A 120 21.38 6.29 -12.70
C ALA A 120 21.70 7.47 -11.78
N TRP A 121 22.29 7.20 -10.60
CA TRP A 121 22.71 8.20 -9.62
C TRP A 121 24.24 8.36 -9.52
N GLY A 122 24.99 7.74 -10.44
CA GLY A 122 26.45 7.79 -10.47
C GLY A 122 27.15 6.73 -9.62
N ASP A 123 26.44 5.72 -9.10
CA ASP A 123 27.07 4.57 -8.46
C ASP A 123 27.75 3.68 -9.52
N ALA A 124 28.82 2.98 -9.11
CA ALA A 124 29.61 2.14 -10.02
C ALA A 124 28.82 0.92 -10.56
N GLU A 125 27.86 0.41 -9.79
CA GLU A 125 27.04 -0.75 -10.16
C GLU A 125 25.60 -0.57 -9.66
N ASP A 126 24.65 -1.11 -10.43
CA ASP A 126 23.28 -1.25 -9.96
C ASP A 126 23.23 -2.30 -8.85
N PRO A 127 22.48 -2.06 -7.77
CA PRO A 127 22.30 -3.07 -6.74
C PRO A 127 21.65 -4.30 -7.36
N VAL A 128 22.26 -5.45 -7.14
CA VAL A 128 21.80 -6.74 -7.66
C VAL A 128 20.72 -7.30 -6.73
N GLU A 129 19.67 -7.91 -7.30
CA GLU A 129 18.73 -8.69 -6.51
C GLU A 129 19.46 -9.86 -5.85
N GLU A 130 19.62 -9.80 -4.53
CA GLU A 130 20.00 -10.99 -3.76
C GLU A 130 18.90 -12.04 -3.97
N GLU A 131 19.27 -13.22 -4.47
CA GLU A 131 18.33 -14.32 -4.65
C GLU A 131 17.52 -14.51 -3.35
N PRO A 132 16.18 -14.60 -3.45
CA PRO A 132 15.37 -14.82 -2.27
C PRO A 132 15.85 -16.12 -1.64
N ALA A 133 16.41 -16.04 -0.43
CA ALA A 133 16.76 -17.22 0.35
C ALA A 133 15.57 -18.18 0.27
N LYS A 134 15.79 -19.34 -0.38
CA LYS A 134 14.77 -20.38 -0.56
C LYS A 134 14.09 -20.52 0.79
N ARG A 135 12.77 -20.27 0.83
CA ARG A 135 11.99 -20.62 2.00
C ARG A 135 12.38 -22.06 2.31
N LYS A 136 12.97 -22.33 3.48
CA LYS A 136 12.78 -23.64 4.09
C LYS A 136 11.27 -23.82 4.02
N GLU A 137 10.82 -24.83 3.29
CA GLU A 137 9.46 -25.33 3.46
C GLU A 137 9.32 -25.53 4.96
N SER A 138 8.68 -24.57 5.62
CA SER A 138 8.07 -24.88 6.88
C SER A 138 7.12 -26.00 6.50
N THR A 139 7.27 -27.14 7.17
CA THR A 139 6.27 -28.19 7.22
C THR A 139 4.99 -27.51 7.69
N GLN A 140 4.26 -26.90 6.76
CA GLN A 140 3.07 -26.16 7.04
C GLN A 140 2.00 -27.23 7.25
N GLY A 141 1.88 -27.65 8.51
CA GLY A 141 0.58 -27.66 9.18
C GLY A 141 -0.02 -26.25 9.18
N GLY A 142 -0.04 -25.58 8.02
CA GLY A 142 -0.80 -24.39 7.76
C GLY A 142 -2.23 -24.86 7.83
N ARG A 143 -2.91 -24.48 8.91
CA ARG A 143 -4.36 -24.53 8.97
C ARG A 143 -4.84 -23.74 7.75
N LYS A 144 -5.13 -24.47 6.66
CA LYS A 144 -5.94 -23.95 5.58
C LYS A 144 -7.17 -23.42 6.29
N VAL A 145 -7.36 -22.11 6.30
CA VAL A 145 -8.70 -21.58 6.56
C VAL A 145 -9.52 -22.21 5.45
N LYS A 146 -10.27 -23.27 5.79
CA LYS A 146 -11.27 -23.82 4.90
C LYS A 146 -12.20 -22.63 4.66
N HIS A 147 -12.19 -22.08 3.44
CA HIS A 147 -13.36 -21.36 2.98
C HIS A 147 -14.51 -22.35 3.16
N VAL A 148 -15.35 -22.08 4.15
CA VAL A 148 -16.61 -22.78 4.31
C VAL A 148 -17.31 -22.60 2.97
N ARG A 149 -17.62 -23.72 2.30
CA ARG A 149 -18.48 -23.70 1.12
C ARG A 149 -19.72 -22.91 1.54
N VAL A 150 -19.95 -21.76 0.91
CA VAL A 150 -21.17 -20.98 1.12
C VAL A 150 -22.32 -21.95 0.89
N ASP A 151 -23.17 -22.08 1.89
CA ASP A 151 -24.34 -22.95 1.83
C ASP A 151 -25.22 -22.47 0.68
N THR A 152 -25.34 -23.29 -0.36
CA THR A 152 -26.05 -22.93 -1.61
C THR A 152 -27.56 -22.87 -1.43
N SER A 153 -28.07 -23.25 -0.25
CA SER A 153 -29.47 -23.17 0.14
C SER A 153 -30.07 -21.76 -0.05
N GLY A 154 -29.28 -20.72 0.21
CA GLY A 154 -29.71 -19.32 -0.01
C GLY A 154 -29.85 -18.94 -1.49
N VAL A 155 -29.05 -19.56 -2.37
CA VAL A 155 -29.09 -19.32 -3.81
C VAL A 155 -30.32 -19.98 -4.45
N ASP A 156 -30.68 -21.18 -3.99
CA ASP A 156 -31.88 -21.87 -4.47
C ASP A 156 -33.16 -21.16 -3.99
N ALA A 157 -33.20 -20.73 -2.73
CA ALA A 157 -34.31 -19.91 -2.21
C ALA A 157 -34.45 -18.57 -2.95
N ALA A 158 -33.33 -17.95 -3.35
CA ALA A 158 -33.35 -16.74 -4.17
C ALA A 158 -33.86 -17.03 -5.59
N ARG A 159 -33.45 -18.13 -6.21
CA ARG A 159 -33.95 -18.55 -7.54
C ARG A 159 -35.45 -18.84 -7.53
N VAL A 160 -35.95 -19.50 -6.49
CA VAL A 160 -37.40 -19.76 -6.34
C VAL A 160 -38.17 -18.43 -6.24
N ARG A 161 -37.74 -17.49 -5.38
CA ARG A 161 -38.39 -16.17 -5.26
C ARG A 161 -38.37 -15.39 -6.58
N VAL A 162 -37.25 -15.40 -7.30
CA VAL A 162 -37.14 -14.75 -8.61
C VAL A 162 -38.14 -15.37 -9.59
N SER A 163 -38.24 -16.71 -9.64
CA SER A 163 -39.20 -17.39 -10.51
C SER A 163 -40.68 -17.15 -10.16
N GLU A 164 -41.00 -16.99 -8.87
CA GLU A 164 -42.34 -16.62 -8.42
C GLU A 164 -42.69 -15.20 -8.85
N ILE A 165 -41.76 -14.26 -8.69
CA ILE A 165 -41.95 -12.86 -9.09
C ILE A 165 -42.08 -12.72 -10.61
N THR A 166 -41.34 -13.52 -11.37
CA THR A 166 -41.36 -13.47 -12.83
C THR A 166 -42.40 -14.40 -13.47
N ASN A 167 -43.25 -15.09 -12.68
CA ASN A 167 -44.20 -16.10 -13.16
C ASN A 167 -43.56 -17.12 -14.14
N GLY A 168 -42.31 -17.50 -13.88
CA GLY A 168 -41.56 -18.42 -14.74
C GLY A 168 -40.97 -17.82 -16.02
N ILE A 169 -41.04 -16.51 -16.22
CA ILE A 169 -40.36 -15.80 -17.32
C ILE A 169 -38.89 -15.58 -16.93
N ASP A 170 -37.98 -15.83 -17.86
CA ASP A 170 -36.55 -15.59 -17.64
C ASP A 170 -36.30 -14.09 -17.37
N PRO A 171 -35.74 -13.72 -16.20
CA PRO A 171 -35.47 -12.32 -15.88
C PRO A 171 -34.63 -11.60 -16.94
N GLU A 172 -33.75 -12.28 -17.67
CA GLU A 172 -32.98 -11.63 -18.75
C GLU A 172 -33.86 -11.15 -19.90
N LEU A 173 -34.98 -11.84 -20.19
CA LEU A 173 -35.93 -11.42 -21.22
C LEU A 173 -36.78 -10.23 -20.78
N ILE A 174 -37.01 -10.06 -19.48
CA ILE A 174 -37.78 -8.94 -18.91
C ILE A 174 -37.01 -7.62 -19.05
N PHE A 175 -35.69 -7.64 -18.87
CA PHE A 175 -34.84 -6.45 -19.00
C PHE A 175 -34.50 -6.07 -20.45
N MET A 176 -34.80 -6.93 -21.43
CA MET A 176 -34.61 -6.63 -22.86
C MET A 176 -35.82 -5.96 -23.53
N GLN A 177 -36.95 -5.80 -22.83
CA GLN A 177 -38.17 -5.18 -23.35
C GLN A 177 -38.49 -3.78 -22.76
N LEU A 178 -37.54 -3.19 -22.02
CA LEU A 178 -37.56 -1.79 -21.57
C LEU A 178 -36.60 -0.95 -22.42
#